data_AF-A0AAJ4UVN8-F1
#
_entry.id   AF-A0AAJ4UVN8-F1
#
_cell.length_a   1.000
_cell.length_b   1.000
_cell.length_c   1.000
_cell.angle_alpha   90.00
_cell.angle_beta   90.00
_cell.angle_gamma   90.00
#
_symmetry.space_group_name_H-M   'P 1'
#
loop_
_entity.id
_entity.type
_entity.pdbx_description
1 polymer ?
#
loop_
_entity_poly.entity_id
_entity_poly.type
_entity_poly.pdbx_seq_one_letter_code
_entity_poly.pdbx_strand_id
1 'polypeptide(L)'
;MLSLGRRELVVGVVGVFALPPVALLAASALDVSLSGGVVAAIIGAPLFVIAAGLAYLAREVASQADEPALVDEQLGDALDMTSEEYRELTEEK
;
A
#
# COMPACT_ATOMS: atom_id res chain seq x y z
N MET A 1 8.00 11.26 -11.02
CA MET A 1 7.54 10.75 -9.70
C MET A 1 7.87 11.82 -8.67
N LEU A 2 6.87 12.47 -8.08
CA LEU A 2 7.08 13.40 -6.97
C LEU A 2 7.42 12.56 -5.73
N SER A 3 8.70 12.52 -5.37
CA SER A 3 9.13 11.96 -4.09
C SER A 3 8.62 12.90 -2.99
N LEU A 4 7.48 12.53 -2.38
CA LEU A 4 7.04 13.18 -1.15
C LEU A 4 8.04 12.84 -0.06
N GLY A 5 8.55 13.86 0.63
CA GLY A 5 9.43 13.66 1.77
C GLY A 5 8.71 12.86 2.86
N ARG A 6 9.45 12.09 3.68
CA ARG A 6 8.88 11.28 4.79
C ARG A 6 7.90 12.06 5.66
N ARG A 7 8.16 13.35 5.88
CA ARG A 7 7.28 14.26 6.64
C ARG A 7 5.94 14.48 5.95
N GLU A 8 5.93 14.66 4.64
CA GLU A 8 4.73 14.92 3.84
C GLU A 8 3.85 13.67 3.77
N LEU A 9 4.46 12.48 3.67
CA LEU A 9 3.76 11.20 3.79
C LEU A 9 3.08 11.04 5.15
N VAL A 10 3.79 11.32 6.24
CA VAL A 10 3.21 11.24 7.60
C VAL A 10 2.05 12.23 7.75
N VAL A 11 2.20 13.46 7.27
CA VAL A 11 1.12 14.47 7.31
C VAL A 11 -0.08 14.02 6.47
N GLY A 12 0.16 13.47 5.28
CA GLY A 12 -0.89 12.93 4.42
C GLY A 12 -1.66 11.80 5.08
N VAL A 13 -0.96 10.82 5.65
CA VAL A 13 -1.58 9.68 6.37
C VAL A 13 -2.37 10.18 7.57
N VAL A 14 -1.77 11.00 8.43
CA VAL A 14 -2.45 11.57 9.60
C VAL A 14 -3.69 12.36 9.17
N GLY A 15 -3.61 13.14 8.10
CA GLY A 15 -4.75 13.86 7.55
C GLY A 15 -5.88 12.92 7.12
N VAL A 16 -5.58 11.88 6.35
CA VAL A 16 -6.58 10.91 5.87
C VAL A 16 -7.33 10.22 7.03
N PHE A 17 -6.65 9.93 8.13
CA PHE A 17 -7.26 9.26 9.28
C PHE A 17 -7.88 10.20 10.33
N ALA A 18 -7.31 11.39 10.54
CA ALA A 18 -7.77 12.31 11.58
C ALA A 18 -8.85 13.29 11.09
N LEU A 19 -8.84 13.64 9.80
CA LEU A 19 -9.76 14.65 9.25
C LEU A 19 -11.23 14.20 9.30
N PRO A 20 -11.59 12.93 9.03
CA PRO A 20 -12.99 12.48 9.13
C PRO A 20 -13.60 12.59 10.53
N PRO A 21 -12.98 12.03 11.60
CA PRO A 21 -13.55 12.16 12.95
C PRO A 21 -13.54 13.63 13.43
N VAL A 22 -12.53 14.42 13.07
CA VAL A 22 -12.49 15.85 13.41
C VAL A 22 -13.61 16.62 12.71
N ALA A 23 -13.88 16.35 11.44
CA ALA A 23 -14.96 16.99 10.69
C ALA A 23 -16.35 16.63 11.25
N LEU A 24 -16.57 15.36 11.60
CA LEU A 24 -17.82 14.92 12.22
C LEU A 24 -17.99 15.52 13.63
N LEU A 25 -16.92 15.57 14.42
CA LEU A 25 -16.94 16.20 15.73
C LEU A 25 -17.23 17.70 15.61
N ALA A 26 -16.58 18.41 14.69
CA ALA A 26 -16.82 19.84 14.45
C ALA A 26 -18.26 20.11 14.00
N ALA A 27 -18.81 19.28 13.11
CA ALA A 27 -20.21 19.40 12.69
C ALA A 27 -21.17 19.22 13.88
N SER A 28 -20.89 18.25 14.77
CA SER A 28 -21.68 18.06 16.00
C SER A 28 -21.56 19.23 16.97
N ALA A 29 -20.36 19.80 17.14
CA ALA A 29 -20.12 20.92 18.05
C ALA A 29 -20.72 22.25 17.56
N LEU A 30 -20.95 22.37 16.25
CA LEU A 30 -21.53 23.55 15.60
C LEU A 30 -23.02 23.38 15.26
N ASP A 31 -23.66 22.30 15.72
CA ASP A 31 -25.04 21.93 15.39
C ASP A 31 -25.34 21.94 13.88
N VAL A 32 -24.34 21.56 13.08
CA VAL A 32 -24.49 21.46 11.63
C VAL A 32 -25.18 20.14 11.30
N SER A 33 -26.40 20.23 10.78
CA SER A 33 -27.12 19.06 10.28
C SER A 33 -26.43 18.52 9.02
N LEU A 34 -25.86 17.32 9.14
CA LEU A 34 -25.27 16.60 8.02
C LEU A 34 -26.29 15.63 7.44
N SER A 35 -26.45 15.65 6.11
CA SER A 35 -27.19 14.60 5.43
C SER A 35 -26.40 13.29 5.46
N GLY A 36 -27.09 12.15 5.38
CA GLY A 36 -26.44 10.84 5.33
C GLY A 36 -25.42 10.71 4.18
N GLY A 37 -25.69 11.37 3.04
CA GLY A 37 -24.75 11.43 1.91
C GLY A 37 -23.45 12.17 2.24
N VAL A 38 -23.52 13.24 3.03
CA VAL A 38 -22.32 13.99 3.46
C VAL A 38 -21.50 13.14 4.46
N VAL A 39 -22.17 12.47 5.40
CA VAL A 39 -21.48 11.54 6.33
C VAL A 39 -20.80 10.41 5.55
N ALA A 40 -21.50 9.82 4.56
CA ALA A 40 -20.94 8.78 3.71
C ALA A 40 -19.74 9.29 2.89
N ALA A 41 -19.76 10.54 2.41
CA ALA A 41 -18.62 11.13 1.70
C ALA A 41 -17.42 11.39 2.62
N ILE A 42 -17.65 11.92 3.83
CA ILE A 42 -16.60 12.20 4.81
C ILE A 42 -15.81 10.95 5.18
N ILE A 43 -16.50 9.81 5.30
CA ILE A 43 -15.87 8.52 5.65
C ILE A 43 -15.40 7.78 4.39
N GLY A 44 -16.25 7.75 3.37
CA GLY A 44 -16.05 6.93 2.17
C GLY A 44 -14.95 7.45 1.25
N ALA A 45 -14.78 8.76 1.09
CA ALA A 45 -13.73 9.30 0.23
C ALA A 45 -12.31 8.94 0.71
N PRO A 46 -11.96 9.11 2.01
CA PRO A 46 -10.69 8.61 2.56
C PRO A 46 -10.48 7.11 2.33
N LEU A 47 -11.50 6.29 2.62
CA LEU A 47 -11.43 4.84 2.42
C LEU A 47 -11.23 4.47 0.95
N PHE A 48 -11.89 5.18 0.03
CA PHE A 48 -11.71 4.99 -1.40
C PHE A 48 -10.29 5.31 -1.84
N VAL A 49 -9.69 6.41 -1.35
CA VAL A 49 -8.29 6.75 -1.64
C VAL A 49 -7.34 5.67 -1.15
N ILE A 50 -7.53 5.15 0.07
CA ILE A 50 -6.74 4.05 0.61
C ILE A 50 -6.90 2.80 -0.25
N ALA A 51 -8.13 2.42 -0.57
CA ALA A 51 -8.42 1.23 -1.38
C ALA A 51 -7.82 1.34 -2.79
N ALA A 52 -7.90 2.51 -3.43
CA ALA A 52 -7.29 2.76 -4.74
C ALA A 52 -5.76 2.67 -4.67
N GLY A 53 -5.14 3.22 -3.62
CA GLY A 53 -3.70 3.11 -3.39
C GLY A 53 -3.25 1.66 -3.19
N LEU A 54 -4.00 0.89 -2.39
CA LEU A 54 -3.74 -0.55 -2.19
C LEU A 54 -3.94 -1.35 -3.47
N ALA A 55 -4.98 -1.05 -4.26
CA ALA A 55 -5.22 -1.71 -5.55
C ALA A 55 -4.10 -1.41 -6.56
N TYR A 56 -3.58 -0.19 -6.57
CA TYR A 56 -2.42 0.18 -7.38
C TYR A 56 -1.18 -0.60 -6.96
N LEU A 57 -0.87 -0.64 -5.65
CA LEU A 57 0.25 -1.42 -5.12
C LEU A 57 0.11 -2.92 -5.41
N ALA A 58 -1.09 -3.48 -5.25
CA ALA A 58 -1.37 -4.87 -5.56
C ALA A 58 -1.13 -5.17 -7.03
N ARG A 59 -1.49 -4.26 -7.95
CA ARG A 59 -1.20 -4.40 -9.38
C ARG A 59 0.30 -4.32 -9.68
N GLU A 60 1.00 -3.39 -9.04
CA GLU A 60 2.46 -3.24 -9.21
C GLU A 60 3.20 -4.50 -8.71
N VAL A 61 2.86 -4.99 -7.51
CA VAL A 61 3.44 -6.22 -6.96
C VAL A 61 3.05 -7.44 -7.79
N ALA A 62 1.78 -7.56 -8.21
CA ALA A 62 1.35 -8.64 -9.10
C ALA A 62 2.03 -8.58 -10.49
N SER A 63 2.44 -7.40 -10.94
CA SER A 63 3.24 -7.26 -12.17
C SER A 63 4.73 -7.59 -11.98
N GLN A 64 5.20 -7.67 -10.73
CA GLN A 64 6.56 -8.10 -10.39
C GLN A 64 6.61 -9.58 -9.99
N ALA A 65 5.47 -10.19 -9.67
CA ALA A 65 5.40 -11.61 -9.37
C ALA A 65 5.38 -12.43 -10.66
N ASP A 66 6.37 -13.34 -10.73
CA ASP A 66 6.44 -14.54 -11.55
C ASP A 66 7.11 -14.45 -12.94
N GLU A 67 8.41 -14.16 -12.94
CA GLU A 67 9.33 -15.11 -13.56
C GLU A 67 10.11 -15.83 -12.44
N PRO A 68 9.72 -17.05 -12.03
CA PRO A 68 10.44 -17.81 -11.00
C PRO A 68 11.93 -17.99 -11.34
N ALA A 69 12.28 -17.93 -12.63
CA ALA A 69 13.66 -17.94 -13.12
C ALA A 69 14.52 -16.78 -12.56
N LEU A 70 13.94 -15.59 -12.35
CA LEU A 70 14.68 -14.41 -11.87
C LEU A 70 14.90 -14.43 -10.35
N VAL A 71 14.11 -15.22 -9.61
CA VAL A 71 14.29 -15.40 -8.16
C VAL A 71 15.44 -16.36 -7.90
N ASP A 72 15.51 -17.46 -8.66
CA ASP A 72 16.61 -18.42 -8.55
C ASP A 72 17.96 -17.83 -8.99
N GLU A 73 17.96 -16.98 -10.03
CA GLU A 73 19.17 -16.29 -10.51
C GLU A 73 19.71 -15.29 -9.48
N GLN A 74 18.83 -14.50 -8.85
CA GLN A 74 19.22 -13.59 -7.77
C GLN A 74 19.65 -14.30 -6.49
N LEU A 75 19.09 -15.48 -6.19
CA LEU A 75 19.50 -16.30 -5.05
C LEU A 75 20.87 -16.96 -5.28
N GLY A 76 21.15 -17.42 -6.50
CA GLY A 76 22.45 -17.95 -6.91
C GLY A 76 23.55 -16.90 -6.86
N ASP A 77 23.30 -15.70 -7.39
CA ASP A 77 24.25 -14.57 -7.33
C ASP A 77 24.52 -14.10 -5.89
N ALA A 78 23.51 -14.13 -5.01
CA ALA A 78 23.68 -13.74 -3.60
C ALA A 78 24.43 -14.78 -2.76
N LEU A 79 24.44 -16.05 -3.19
CA LEU A 79 25.12 -17.15 -2.54
C LEU A 79 26.50 -17.46 -3.16
N ASP A 80 26.88 -16.76 -4.23
CA ASP A 80 28.10 -17.01 -5.03
C ASP A 80 28.20 -18.49 -5.47
N MET A 81 27.04 -19.10 -5.75
CA MET A 81 26.91 -20.49 -6.15
C MET A 81 26.50 -20.56 -7.62
N THR A 82 27.22 -21.35 -8.42
CA THR A 82 26.86 -21.56 -9.82
C THR A 82 25.53 -22.31 -9.90
N SER A 83 24.72 -22.04 -10.92
CA SER A 83 23.36 -22.61 -11.10
C SER A 83 23.31 -24.15 -11.11
N GLU A 84 24.44 -24.80 -11.31
CA GLU A 84 24.61 -26.25 -11.26
C GLU A 84 24.64 -26.80 -9.82
N GLU A 85 25.23 -26.04 -8.89
CA GLU A 85 25.43 -26.42 -7.48
C GLU A 85 24.14 -26.28 -6.65
N TYR A 86 23.25 -25.35 -7.02
CA TYR A 86 21.94 -25.19 -6.39
C TYR A 86 20.95 -26.30 -6.81
N ARG A 87 20.99 -26.70 -8.08
CA ARG A 87 20.12 -27.76 -8.62
C ARG A 87 20.37 -29.11 -7.95
N GLU A 88 21.64 -29.43 -7.66
CA GLU A 88 22.04 -30.65 -6.98
C GLU A 88 21.50 -30.73 -5.54
N LEU A 89 21.38 -29.60 -4.84
CA LEU A 89 20.83 -29.52 -3.48
C LEU A 89 19.30 -29.61 -3.42
N THR A 90 18.59 -29.19 -4.46
CA THR A 90 17.12 -29.19 -4.50
C THR A 90 16.51 -30.43 -5.15
N GLU A 91 17.23 -31.10 -6.05
CA GLU A 91 16.73 -32.32 -6.74
C GLU A 91 17.12 -33.62 -6.03
N GLU A 92 18.00 -33.60 -5.02
CA GLU A 92 18.29 -34.75 -4.17
C GLU A 92 17.37 -34.79 -2.93
N LYS A 93 16.06 -35.02 -3.15
CA LYS A 93 15.18 -35.70 -2.18
C LYS A 93 13.86 -36.20 -2.76
#